data_AF-A0A7V5BZR5-F1
#
_entry.id   AF-A0A7V5BZR5-F1
#
_cell.length_a   1.000
_cell.length_b   1.000
_cell.length_c   1.000
_cell.angle_alpha   90.00
_cell.angle_beta   90.00
_cell.angle_gamma   90.00
#
_symmetry.space_group_name_H-M   'P 1'
#
loop_
_entity.id
_entity.type
_entity.pdbx_description
1 polymer ?
#
loop_
_entity_poly.entity_id
_entity_poly.type
_entity_poly.pdbx_seq_one_letter_code
_entity_poly.pdbx_strand_id
1 'polypeptide(L)'
;MLVVLAACGGPGPPSLADYRDHVEEAALAHAEEVARLRRDLEEELPAAIEALGREDAAAFEREAVETTRRAMLAHLAGVGDADGRLRDALDAVEPPTAVATEHRAFLEALSVAVEGLPGLLEAVGGATSFEELDAAIAGSVYADARPRILAGCRALEAALASKGVPADLHCG
;
A
#
# COMPACT_ATOMS: atom_id res chain seq x y z
N MET A 1 -21.70 52.28 -13.17
CA MET A 1 -21.28 51.36 -12.11
C MET A 1 -20.94 50.05 -12.78
N LEU A 2 -19.65 49.80 -13.05
CA LEU A 2 -19.20 48.57 -13.71
C LEU A 2 -19.04 47.51 -12.62
N VAL A 3 -19.87 46.46 -12.68
CA VAL A 3 -19.67 45.26 -11.87
C VAL A 3 -18.65 44.39 -12.61
N VAL A 4 -17.40 44.42 -12.16
CA VAL A 4 -16.38 43.46 -12.59
C VAL A 4 -16.66 42.17 -11.83
N LEU A 5 -17.34 41.22 -12.49
CA LEU A 5 -17.36 39.83 -12.08
C LEU A 5 -15.94 39.30 -12.24
N ALA A 6 -15.15 39.33 -11.17
CA ALA A 6 -13.96 38.52 -11.07
C ALA A 6 -14.43 37.06 -11.09
N ALA A 7 -14.35 36.43 -12.25
CA ALA A 7 -14.39 34.98 -12.33
C ALA A 7 -13.28 34.47 -11.41
N CYS A 8 -13.64 33.76 -10.34
CA CYS A 8 -12.73 32.90 -9.61
C CYS A 8 -12.32 31.78 -10.56
N GLY A 9 -11.45 32.10 -11.52
CA GLY A 9 -10.72 31.15 -12.34
C GLY A 9 -9.70 30.49 -11.45
N GLY A 10 -10.16 29.58 -10.58
CA GLY A 10 -9.29 28.50 -10.15
C GLY A 10 -8.76 27.81 -11.41
N PRO A 11 -7.54 27.24 -11.37
CA PRO A 11 -7.10 26.36 -12.45
C PRO A 11 -8.24 25.36 -12.68
N GLY A 12 -8.68 25.23 -13.94
CA GLY A 12 -9.70 24.25 -14.28
C GLY A 12 -9.26 22.85 -13.81
N PRO A 13 -10.17 21.88 -13.74
CA PRO A 13 -9.80 20.52 -13.37
C PRO A 13 -8.62 20.05 -14.23
N PRO A 14 -7.65 19.32 -13.65
CA PRO A 14 -6.45 18.91 -14.36
C PRO A 14 -6.81 18.17 -15.65
N SER A 15 -5.98 18.31 -16.68
CA SER A 15 -6.19 17.52 -17.88
C SER A 15 -6.05 16.02 -17.54
N LEU A 16 -6.65 15.14 -18.34
CA LEU A 16 -6.48 13.69 -18.15
C LEU A 16 -5.00 13.26 -18.21
N ALA A 17 -4.18 13.95 -19.00
CA ALA A 17 -2.75 13.68 -19.07
C ALA A 17 -2.02 14.12 -17.79
N ASP A 18 -2.30 15.34 -17.30
CA ASP A 18 -1.68 15.81 -16.04
C ASP A 18 -2.08 14.93 -14.86
N TYR A 19 -3.36 14.53 -14.81
CA TYR A 19 -3.85 13.59 -13.80
C TYR A 19 -3.13 12.23 -13.89
N ARG A 20 -3.00 11.65 -15.10
CA ARG A 20 -2.26 10.40 -15.30
C ARG A 20 -0.84 10.54 -14.75
N ASP A 21 -0.12 11.60 -15.15
CA ASP A 21 1.29 11.77 -14.76
C ASP A 21 1.47 11.81 -13.25
N HIS A 22 0.58 12.49 -12.51
CA HIS A 22 0.62 12.51 -11.05
C HIS A 22 0.35 11.14 -10.42
N VAL A 23 -0.64 10.40 -10.94
CA VAL A 23 -1.01 9.08 -10.39
C VAL A 23 0.09 8.05 -10.70
N GLU A 24 0.68 8.08 -11.90
CA GLU A 24 1.82 7.23 -12.26
C GLU A 24 3.05 7.53 -11.40
N GLU A 25 3.40 8.80 -11.20
CA GLU A 25 4.53 9.18 -10.35
C GLU A 25 4.34 8.68 -8.91
N ALA A 26 3.15 8.88 -8.34
CA ALA A 26 2.84 8.40 -6.99
C ALA A 26 2.87 6.86 -6.91
N ALA A 27 2.31 6.17 -7.90
CA ALA A 27 2.29 4.71 -7.96
C ALA A 27 3.70 4.11 -8.13
N LEU A 28 4.55 4.72 -8.97
CA LEU A 28 5.94 4.30 -9.14
C LEU A 28 6.72 4.45 -7.84
N ALA A 29 6.62 5.60 -7.17
CA ALA A 29 7.30 5.84 -5.89
C ALA A 29 6.88 4.80 -4.83
N HIS A 30 5.58 4.49 -4.76
CA HIS A 30 5.05 3.44 -3.89
C HIS A 30 5.59 2.06 -4.25
N ALA A 31 5.54 1.68 -5.53
CA ALA A 31 5.99 0.37 -6.00
C ALA A 31 7.49 0.15 -5.74
N GLU A 32 8.33 1.15 -5.98
CA GLU A 32 9.77 1.11 -5.69
C GLU A 32 10.04 0.93 -4.19
N GLU A 33 9.28 1.63 -3.35
CA GLU A 33 9.41 1.54 -1.90
C GLU A 33 8.98 0.17 -1.36
N VAL A 34 7.81 -0.33 -1.78
CA VAL A 34 7.33 -1.67 -1.38
C VAL A 34 8.27 -2.76 -1.87
N ALA A 35 8.81 -2.63 -3.09
CA ALA A 35 9.81 -3.57 -3.61
C ALA A 35 11.10 -3.56 -2.78
N ARG A 36 11.55 -2.38 -2.31
CA ARG A 36 12.69 -2.27 -1.40
C ARG A 36 12.40 -2.94 -0.05
N LEU A 37 11.28 -2.60 0.60
CA LEU A 37 10.88 -3.19 1.88
C LEU A 37 10.76 -4.72 1.83
N ARG A 38 10.29 -5.24 0.69
CA ARG A 38 10.23 -6.69 0.44
C ARG A 38 11.63 -7.30 0.32
N ARG A 39 12.53 -6.69 -0.45
CA ARG A 39 13.91 -7.18 -0.56
C ARG A 39 14.62 -7.16 0.79
N ASP A 40 14.48 -6.08 1.55
CA ASP A 40 15.07 -5.94 2.88
C ASP A 40 14.59 -7.11 3.78
N LEU A 41 13.29 -7.44 3.77
CA LEU A 41 12.76 -8.61 4.49
C LEU A 41 13.30 -9.95 3.97
N GLU A 42 13.30 -10.16 2.64
CA GLU A 42 13.73 -11.41 2.00
C GLU A 42 15.24 -11.69 2.17
N GLU A 43 16.06 -10.65 2.32
CA GLU A 43 17.51 -10.77 2.52
C GLU A 43 17.88 -10.82 4.01
N GLU A 44 17.32 -9.95 4.84
CA GLU A 44 17.73 -9.81 6.24
C GLU A 44 17.18 -10.92 7.13
N LEU A 45 15.93 -11.37 6.91
CA LEU A 45 15.32 -12.36 7.78
C LEU A 45 16.03 -13.72 7.71
N PRO A 46 16.31 -14.32 6.53
CA PRO A 46 17.05 -15.57 6.47
C PRO A 46 18.44 -15.46 7.12
N ALA A 47 19.17 -14.37 6.86
CA ALA A 47 20.47 -14.12 7.45
C ALA A 47 20.40 -14.02 8.98
N ALA A 48 19.38 -13.35 9.52
CA ALA A 48 19.16 -13.25 10.97
C ALA A 48 18.84 -14.61 11.59
N ILE A 49 18.01 -15.44 10.93
CA ILE A 49 17.66 -16.79 11.41
C ILE A 49 18.87 -17.74 11.36
N GLU A 50 19.70 -17.66 10.31
CA GLU A 50 20.92 -18.45 10.19
C GLU A 50 21.92 -18.15 11.31
N ALA A 51 21.94 -16.91 11.82
CA ALA A 51 22.84 -16.47 12.88
C ALA A 51 22.46 -16.95 14.30
N LEU A 52 21.22 -17.44 14.52
CA LEU A 52 20.72 -17.80 15.87
C LEU A 52 21.43 -19.00 16.52
N GLY A 53 22.17 -19.82 15.75
CA GLY A 53 22.77 -21.06 16.27
C GLY A 53 21.74 -22.15 16.58
N ARG A 54 22.11 -23.44 16.53
CA ARG A 54 21.16 -24.57 16.57
C ARG A 54 21.43 -25.59 17.68
N GLU A 55 21.98 -25.13 18.80
CA GLU A 55 22.43 -26.04 19.87
C GLU A 55 21.27 -26.62 20.70
N ASP A 56 20.19 -25.86 20.90
CA ASP A 56 18.93 -26.29 21.52
C ASP A 56 17.77 -25.97 20.59
N ALA A 57 17.06 -27.00 20.13
CA ALA A 57 15.94 -26.85 19.21
C ALA A 57 14.79 -25.99 19.76
N ALA A 58 14.47 -26.12 21.05
CA ALA A 58 13.36 -25.38 21.65
C ALA A 58 13.73 -23.91 21.89
N ALA A 59 15.00 -23.63 22.21
CA ALA A 59 15.50 -22.26 22.30
C ALA A 59 15.57 -21.61 20.91
N PHE A 60 16.12 -22.32 19.93
CA PHE A 60 16.19 -21.87 18.54
C PHE A 60 14.80 -21.53 17.98
N GLU A 61 13.81 -22.40 18.18
CA GLU A 61 12.45 -22.15 17.70
C GLU A 61 11.84 -20.87 18.27
N ARG A 62 11.97 -20.64 19.59
CA ARG A 62 11.47 -19.40 20.21
C ARG A 62 12.17 -18.16 19.67
N GLU A 63 13.50 -18.21 19.52
CA GLU A 63 14.27 -17.09 18.98
C GLU A 63 13.98 -16.84 17.50
N ALA A 64 13.72 -17.91 16.73
CA ALA A 64 13.34 -17.83 15.33
C ALA A 64 11.97 -17.14 15.19
N VAL A 65 10.97 -17.58 15.96
CA VAL A 65 9.65 -16.93 15.99
C VAL A 65 9.76 -15.46 16.36
N GLU A 66 10.51 -15.13 17.42
CA GLU A 66 10.68 -13.74 17.85
C GLU A 66 11.38 -12.87 16.80
N THR A 67 12.35 -13.43 16.08
CA THR A 67 13.06 -12.75 14.99
C THR A 67 12.14 -12.51 13.80
N THR A 68 11.39 -13.54 13.37
CA THR A 68 10.39 -13.43 12.32
C THR A 68 9.30 -12.42 12.68
N ARG A 69 8.77 -12.46 13.91
CA ARG A 69 7.75 -11.53 14.40
C ARG A 69 8.23 -10.08 14.31
N ARG A 70 9.44 -9.78 14.80
CA ARG A 70 10.01 -8.42 14.73
C ARG A 70 10.20 -7.95 13.28
N ALA A 71 10.72 -8.80 12.41
CA ALA A 71 10.90 -8.48 11.00
C ALA A 71 9.56 -8.23 10.30
N MET A 72 8.54 -9.07 10.58
CA MET A 72 7.19 -8.91 10.06
C MET A 72 6.55 -7.59 10.54
N LEU A 73 6.67 -7.24 11.82
CA LEU A 73 6.15 -5.98 12.35
C LEU A 73 6.78 -4.78 11.63
N ALA A 74 8.09 -4.78 11.46
CA ALA A 74 8.80 -3.72 10.75
C ALA A 74 8.36 -3.62 9.29
N HIS A 75 8.25 -4.76 8.60
CA HIS A 75 7.81 -4.82 7.21
C HIS A 75 6.36 -4.33 7.05
N LEU A 76 5.43 -4.84 7.85
CA LEU A 76 4.02 -4.46 7.79
C LEU A 76 3.79 -2.98 8.13
N ALA A 77 4.51 -2.45 9.12
CA ALA A 77 4.47 -1.02 9.42
C ALA A 77 5.01 -0.19 8.25
N GLY A 78 6.13 -0.59 7.65
CA GLY A 78 6.71 0.09 6.49
C GLY A 78 5.79 0.09 5.27
N VAL A 79 5.17 -1.05 4.95
CA VAL A 79 4.21 -1.13 3.84
C VAL A 79 2.97 -0.28 4.15
N GLY A 80 2.51 -0.28 5.40
CA GLY A 80 1.42 0.58 5.83
C GLY A 80 1.66 2.07 5.68
N ASP A 81 2.86 2.51 6.07
CA ASP A 81 3.28 3.90 5.89
C ASP A 81 3.37 4.26 4.40
N ALA A 82 3.82 3.34 3.56
CA ALA A 82 3.85 3.53 2.10
C ALA A 82 2.44 3.61 1.50
N ASP A 83 1.54 2.71 1.86
CA ASP A 83 0.13 2.72 1.45
C ASP A 83 -0.57 4.02 1.89
N GLY A 84 -0.31 4.48 3.11
CA GLY A 84 -0.81 5.75 3.63
C GLY A 84 -0.34 6.95 2.82
N ARG A 85 0.96 7.01 2.47
CA ARG A 85 1.50 8.09 1.61
C ARG A 85 0.94 8.04 0.20
N LEU A 86 0.77 6.85 -0.40
CA LEU A 86 0.14 6.72 -1.70
C LEU A 86 -1.30 7.23 -1.67
N ARG A 87 -2.08 6.80 -0.67
CA ARG A 87 -3.45 7.30 -0.45
C ARG A 87 -3.48 8.82 -0.36
N ASP A 88 -2.64 9.42 0.48
CA ASP A 88 -2.62 10.87 0.69
C ASP A 88 -2.17 11.62 -0.59
N ALA A 89 -1.23 11.06 -1.34
CA ALA A 89 -0.80 11.62 -2.64
C ALA A 89 -1.94 11.59 -3.67
N LEU A 90 -2.72 10.51 -3.72
CA LEU A 90 -3.86 10.37 -4.62
C LEU A 90 -5.04 11.27 -4.19
N ASP A 91 -5.35 11.35 -2.90
CA ASP A 91 -6.44 12.18 -2.36
C ASP A 91 -6.18 13.69 -2.57
N ALA A 92 -4.92 14.09 -2.66
CA ALA A 92 -4.52 15.46 -2.98
C ALA A 92 -4.77 15.86 -4.45
N VAL A 93 -5.05 14.91 -5.34
CA VAL A 93 -5.27 15.15 -6.77
C VAL A 93 -6.76 15.05 -7.10
N GLU A 94 -7.36 16.15 -7.55
CA GLU A 94 -8.75 16.12 -8.00
C GLU A 94 -8.88 15.31 -9.31
N PRO A 95 -9.63 14.18 -9.33
CA PRO A 95 -9.72 13.36 -10.51
C PRO A 95 -10.66 14.00 -11.56
N PRO A 96 -10.32 13.95 -12.86
CA PRO A 96 -11.26 14.28 -13.92
C PRO A 96 -12.53 13.43 -13.82
N THR A 97 -13.70 14.02 -14.12
CA THR A 97 -15.01 13.34 -14.00
C THR A 97 -15.05 11.98 -14.71
N ALA A 98 -14.28 11.83 -15.79
CA ALA A 98 -14.21 10.62 -16.60
C ALA A 98 -13.61 9.39 -15.88
N VAL A 99 -12.87 9.59 -14.78
CA VAL A 99 -12.18 8.55 -13.99
C VAL A 99 -12.42 8.66 -12.47
N ALA A 100 -13.25 9.62 -12.05
CA ALA A 100 -13.48 9.95 -10.64
C ALA A 100 -14.17 8.82 -9.84
N THR A 101 -14.83 7.88 -10.50
CA THR A 101 -15.43 6.72 -9.81
C THR A 101 -14.37 5.69 -9.46
N GLU A 102 -13.51 5.34 -10.43
CA GLU A 102 -12.44 4.38 -10.26
C GLU A 102 -11.36 4.91 -9.30
N HIS A 103 -11.02 6.21 -9.40
CA HIS A 103 -10.14 6.87 -8.44
C HIS A 103 -10.64 6.73 -7.00
N ARG A 104 -11.91 7.06 -6.74
CA ARG A 104 -12.50 6.93 -5.39
C ARG A 104 -12.54 5.49 -4.90
N ALA A 105 -12.87 4.54 -5.77
CA ALA A 105 -12.86 3.12 -5.41
C ALA A 105 -11.44 2.64 -5.04
N PHE A 106 -10.42 3.15 -5.73
CA PHE A 106 -9.03 2.83 -5.40
C PHE A 106 -8.60 3.44 -4.06
N LEU A 107 -8.93 4.72 -3.80
CA LEU A 107 -8.71 5.36 -2.50
C LEU A 107 -9.43 4.65 -1.34
N GLU A 108 -10.66 4.18 -1.56
CA GLU A 108 -11.41 3.41 -0.57
C GLU A 108 -10.70 2.09 -0.26
N ALA A 109 -10.22 1.38 -1.28
CA ALA A 109 -9.47 0.14 -1.09
C ALA A 109 -8.17 0.35 -0.30
N LEU A 110 -7.43 1.43 -0.60
CA LEU A 110 -6.23 1.82 0.15
C LEU A 110 -6.58 2.17 1.61
N SER A 111 -7.66 2.92 1.82
CA SER A 111 -8.11 3.31 3.17
C SER A 111 -8.46 2.09 4.02
N VAL A 112 -9.17 1.11 3.45
CA VAL A 112 -9.48 -0.15 4.16
C VAL A 112 -8.22 -0.93 4.55
N ALA A 113 -7.20 -0.96 3.68
CA ALA A 113 -5.94 -1.60 4.03
C ALA A 113 -5.23 -0.88 5.18
N VAL A 114 -5.11 0.45 5.09
CA VAL A 114 -4.45 1.28 6.11
C VAL A 114 -5.18 1.17 7.46
N GLU A 115 -6.50 1.21 7.47
CA GLU A 115 -7.31 1.06 8.68
C GLU A 115 -7.24 -0.36 9.30
N GLY A 116 -6.99 -1.37 8.47
CA GLY A 116 -6.83 -2.76 8.91
C GLY A 116 -5.49 -3.06 9.57
N LEU A 117 -4.47 -2.23 9.36
CA LEU A 117 -3.10 -2.49 9.81
C LEU A 117 -2.90 -2.49 11.33
N PRO A 118 -3.45 -1.54 12.11
CA PRO A 118 -3.26 -1.55 13.56
C PRO A 118 -3.66 -2.87 14.22
N GLY A 119 -4.80 -3.45 13.79
CA GLY A 119 -5.26 -4.74 14.29
C GLY A 119 -4.35 -5.90 13.87
N LEU A 120 -3.82 -5.88 12.65
CA LEU A 120 -2.84 -6.87 12.20
C LEU A 120 -1.52 -6.75 12.98
N LEU A 121 -1.00 -5.54 13.18
CA LEU A 121 0.23 -5.30 13.94
C LEU A 121 0.09 -5.75 15.40
N GLU A 122 -1.08 -5.51 16.02
CA GLU A 122 -1.37 -6.02 17.36
C GLU A 122 -1.41 -7.56 17.39
N ALA A 123 -2.09 -8.19 16.43
CA ALA A 123 -2.20 -9.65 16.34
C ALA A 123 -0.83 -10.33 16.12
N VAL A 124 -0.03 -9.81 15.18
CA VAL A 124 1.36 -10.28 14.96
C VAL A 124 2.21 -10.00 16.19
N GLY A 125 2.03 -8.84 16.82
CA GLY A 125 2.76 -8.45 18.03
C GLY A 125 2.58 -9.43 19.19
N GLY A 126 1.39 -10.02 19.32
CA GLY A 126 1.05 -11.01 20.33
C GLY A 126 1.37 -12.48 19.99
N ALA A 127 1.76 -12.78 18.75
CA ALA A 127 2.04 -14.14 18.31
C ALA A 127 3.33 -14.70 18.94
N THR A 128 3.26 -15.96 19.37
CA THR A 128 4.33 -16.70 20.05
C THR A 128 4.74 -17.98 19.33
N SER A 129 4.10 -18.29 18.21
CA SER A 129 4.41 -19.41 17.31
C SER A 129 4.26 -19.00 15.84
N PHE A 130 4.81 -19.81 14.93
CA PHE A 130 4.63 -19.59 13.49
C PHE A 130 3.16 -19.76 13.08
N GLU A 131 2.44 -20.71 13.67
CA GLU A 131 1.01 -20.90 13.40
C GLU A 131 0.18 -19.67 13.81
N GLU A 132 0.51 -19.03 14.94
CA GLU A 132 -0.15 -17.79 15.37
C GLU A 132 0.18 -16.61 14.45
N LEU A 133 1.42 -16.51 13.94
CA LEU A 133 1.80 -15.50 12.95
C LEU A 133 1.01 -15.67 11.65
N ASP A 134 0.92 -16.91 11.14
CA ASP A 134 0.16 -17.24 9.94
C ASP A 134 -1.34 -16.95 10.11
N ALA A 135 -1.91 -17.34 11.25
CA ALA A 135 -3.31 -17.07 11.57
C ALA A 135 -3.60 -15.57 11.68
N ALA A 136 -2.69 -14.78 12.26
CA ALA A 136 -2.82 -13.33 12.36
C ALA A 136 -2.85 -12.68 10.97
N ILE A 137 -1.97 -13.10 10.05
CA ILE A 137 -1.98 -12.59 8.67
C ILE A 137 -3.25 -13.01 7.93
N ALA A 138 -3.55 -14.32 7.92
CA ALA A 138 -4.66 -14.87 7.15
C ALA A 138 -6.03 -14.38 7.61
N GLY A 139 -6.18 -14.10 8.90
CA GLY A 139 -7.41 -13.55 9.48
C GLY A 139 -7.52 -12.02 9.41
N SER A 140 -6.53 -11.33 8.85
CA SER A 140 -6.51 -9.87 8.85
C SER A 140 -7.35 -9.24 7.74
N VAL A 141 -7.94 -8.09 8.03
CA VAL A 141 -8.59 -7.24 7.02
C VAL A 141 -7.59 -6.80 5.94
N TYR A 142 -6.32 -6.65 6.30
CA TYR A 142 -5.26 -6.30 5.36
C TYR A 142 -5.06 -7.37 4.26
N ALA A 143 -5.12 -8.66 4.62
CA ALA A 143 -5.06 -9.75 3.64
C ALA A 143 -6.23 -9.70 2.65
N ASP A 144 -7.43 -9.35 3.11
CA ASP A 144 -8.63 -9.17 2.29
C ASP A 144 -8.61 -7.87 1.46
N ALA A 145 -7.87 -6.86 1.91
CA ALA A 145 -7.78 -5.55 1.26
C ALA A 145 -6.89 -5.59 0.01
N ARG A 146 -5.82 -6.40 0.01
CA ARG A 146 -4.87 -6.47 -1.11
C ARG A 146 -5.53 -6.80 -2.47
N PRO A 147 -6.41 -7.81 -2.60
CA PRO A 147 -7.15 -8.04 -3.85
C PRO A 147 -8.01 -6.83 -4.29
N ARG A 148 -8.55 -6.05 -3.33
CA ARG A 148 -9.37 -4.86 -3.62
C ARG A 148 -8.51 -3.71 -4.13
N ILE A 149 -7.33 -3.50 -3.54
CA ILE A 149 -6.34 -2.52 -4.00
C ILE A 149 -5.95 -2.83 -5.44
N LEU A 150 -5.57 -4.08 -5.73
CA LEU A 150 -5.19 -4.50 -7.09
C LEU A 150 -6.33 -4.33 -8.09
N ALA A 151 -7.57 -4.65 -7.69
CA ALA A 151 -8.74 -4.44 -8.53
C ALA A 151 -9.02 -2.95 -8.80
N GLY A 152 -8.94 -2.10 -7.78
CA GLY A 152 -9.12 -0.65 -7.90
C GLY A 152 -8.04 -0.01 -8.78
N CYS A 153 -6.78 -0.37 -8.57
CA CYS A 153 -5.64 0.07 -9.38
C CYS A 153 -5.84 -0.26 -10.87
N ARG A 154 -6.14 -1.53 -11.20
CA ARG A 154 -6.38 -1.95 -12.58
C ARG A 154 -7.62 -1.33 -13.20
N ALA A 155 -8.67 -1.10 -12.40
CA ALA A 155 -9.86 -0.41 -12.87
C ALA A 155 -9.54 1.05 -13.26
N LEU A 156 -8.68 1.72 -12.49
CA LEU A 156 -8.23 3.08 -12.80
C LEU A 156 -7.37 3.13 -14.06
N GLU A 157 -6.40 2.21 -14.22
CA GLU A 157 -5.62 2.06 -15.46
C GLU A 157 -6.54 1.86 -16.68
N ALA A 158 -7.50 0.94 -16.57
CA ALA A 158 -8.44 0.66 -17.65
C ALA A 158 -9.32 1.86 -17.99
N ALA A 159 -9.76 2.63 -16.98
CA ALA A 159 -10.53 3.84 -17.17
C ALA A 159 -9.73 4.90 -17.94
N LEU A 160 -8.47 5.13 -17.55
CA LEU A 160 -7.55 6.05 -18.23
C LEU A 160 -7.29 5.63 -19.69
N ALA A 161 -6.98 4.34 -19.91
CA ALA A 161 -6.79 3.78 -21.24
C ALA A 161 -8.03 3.94 -22.12
N SER A 162 -9.24 3.77 -21.58
CA SER A 162 -10.51 3.98 -22.30
C SER A 162 -10.72 5.41 -22.79
N LYS A 163 -10.01 6.39 -22.20
CA LYS A 163 -10.02 7.80 -22.61
C LYS A 163 -8.85 8.17 -23.52
N GLY A 164 -8.06 7.19 -23.96
CA GLY A 164 -6.92 7.41 -24.85
C GLY A 164 -5.66 7.90 -24.13
N VAL A 165 -5.61 7.77 -22.80
CA VAL A 165 -4.46 8.16 -21.96
C VAL A 165 -4.02 6.93 -21.19
N PRO A 166 -3.29 5.97 -21.81
CA PRO A 166 -2.84 4.78 -21.11
C PRO A 166 -1.95 5.15 -19.92
N ALA A 167 -2.06 4.37 -18.85
CA ALA A 167 -1.27 4.52 -17.63
C ALA A 167 -0.64 3.18 -17.22
N ASP A 168 0.53 3.22 -16.59
CA ASP A 168 1.15 2.11 -15.86
C ASP A 168 1.23 2.49 -14.37
N LEU A 169 0.29 1.99 -13.58
CA LEU A 169 0.20 2.21 -12.14
C LEU A 169 0.88 1.09 -11.35
N HIS A 170 1.62 0.20 -12.02
CA HIS A 170 2.37 -0.88 -11.38
C HIS A 170 1.54 -1.73 -10.41
N CYS A 171 0.33 -2.12 -10.82
CA CYS A 171 -0.63 -2.88 -10.01
C CYS A 171 -0.24 -4.37 -9.77
N GLY A 172 1.02 -4.66 -9.38
CA GLY A 172 1.63 -6.00 -9.32
C GLY A 172 2.32 -6.34 -8.00
#